data_AF-A0A955DLT8-F1
#
_entry.id   AF-A0A955DLT8-F1
#
_cell.length_a   1.000
_cell.length_b   1.000
_cell.length_c   1.000
_cell.angle_alpha   90.00
_cell.angle_beta   90.00
_cell.angle_gamma   90.00
#
_symmetry.space_group_name_H-M   'P 1'
#
loop_
_entity.id
_entity.type
_entity.pdbx_description
1 polymer ?
#
loop_
_entity_poly.entity_id
_entity_poly.type
_entity_poly.pdbx_seq_one_letter_code
_entity_poly.pdbx_strand_id
1 'polypeptide(L)'
;MPTEPTIICPSCKSEIKLTESLAAPLIESTRAQYEKRMADKDAEVQRRESALREQKESLDKARAAVDEEVAKKLDEQRALIAAEEAKKARRDIGSDLDKKAKELEELNEVLRQRDL
;
A
#
# COMPACT_ATOMS: atom_id res chain seq x y z
N MET A 1 -2.94 58.49 -23.94
CA MET A 1 -3.61 58.08 -22.69
C MET A 1 -5.11 58.29 -22.91
N PRO A 2 -5.95 57.25 -22.86
CA PRO A 2 -7.38 57.42 -23.08
C PRO A 2 -7.98 58.20 -21.91
N THR A 3 -8.51 59.39 -22.19
CA THR A 3 -9.30 60.18 -21.24
C THR A 3 -10.58 59.42 -20.92
N GLU A 4 -10.72 58.98 -19.67
CA GLU A 4 -11.88 58.22 -19.20
C GLU A 4 -13.16 59.08 -19.31
N PRO A 5 -14.26 58.53 -19.84
CA PRO A 5 -15.49 59.29 -19.97
C PRO A 5 -16.08 59.58 -18.58
N THR A 6 -16.21 60.86 -18.26
CA THR A 6 -16.82 61.37 -17.03
C THR A 6 -18.12 62.08 -17.36
N ILE A 7 -19.17 61.79 -16.58
CA ILE A 7 -20.44 62.53 -16.64
C ILE A 7 -20.61 63.34 -15.37
N ILE A 8 -21.10 64.57 -15.51
CA ILE A 8 -21.37 65.46 -14.38
C ILE A 8 -22.85 65.34 -14.03
N CYS A 9 -23.16 65.05 -12.77
CA CYS A 9 -24.54 64.99 -12.32
C CYS A 9 -25.19 66.39 -12.35
N PRO A 10 -26.29 66.63 -13.08
CA PRO A 10 -26.93 67.94 -13.14
C PRO A 10 -27.59 68.38 -11.82
N SER A 11 -27.84 67.44 -10.88
CA SER A 11 -28.51 67.73 -9.60
C SER A 11 -27.56 68.09 -8.46
N CYS A 12 -26.34 67.55 -8.43
CA CYS A 12 -25.37 67.79 -7.34
C CYS A 12 -23.95 68.15 -7.83
N LYS A 13 -23.74 68.22 -9.14
CA LYS A 13 -22.47 68.56 -9.82
C LYS A 13 -21.29 67.62 -9.54
N SER A 14 -21.52 66.45 -8.94
CA SER A 14 -20.48 65.43 -8.78
C SER A 14 -20.01 64.86 -10.12
N GLU A 15 -18.69 64.67 -10.26
CA GLU A 15 -18.08 63.96 -11.40
C GLU A 15 -18.18 62.44 -11.19
N ILE A 16 -18.76 61.74 -12.16
CA ILE A 16 -18.92 60.28 -12.12
C ILE A 16 -18.05 59.69 -13.23
N LYS A 17 -17.05 58.89 -12.84
CA LYS A 17 -16.23 58.11 -13.77
C LYS A 17 -17.01 56.89 -14.23
N LEU A 18 -17.37 56.84 -15.51
CA LEU A 18 -18.21 55.78 -16.06
C LEU A 18 -17.54 54.40 -16.00
N THR A 19 -16.21 54.32 -16.03
CA THR A 19 -15.46 53.05 -15.99
C THR A 19 -15.64 52.30 -14.67
N GLU A 20 -15.66 53.02 -13.54
CA GLU A 20 -15.82 52.43 -12.21
C GLU A 20 -17.27 51.96 -11.97
N SER A 21 -18.25 52.78 -12.35
CA SER A 21 -19.67 52.43 -12.19
C SER A 21 -20.13 51.30 -13.14
N LEU A 22 -19.55 51.20 -14.34
CA LEU A 22 -19.96 50.19 -15.32
C LEU A 22 -19.20 48.86 -15.18
N ALA A 23 -17.97 48.87 -14.67
CA ALA A 23 -17.17 47.65 -14.49
C ALA A 23 -17.42 46.93 -13.16
N ALA A 24 -17.85 47.64 -12.10
CA ALA A 24 -18.06 47.06 -10.77
C ALA A 24 -19.03 45.84 -10.75
N PRO A 25 -20.20 45.86 -11.44
CA PRO A 25 -21.09 44.69 -11.47
C PRO A 25 -20.48 43.46 -12.15
N LEU A 26 -19.64 43.68 -13.17
CA LEU A 26 -18.93 42.59 -13.86
C LEU A 26 -17.84 41.99 -12.98
N ILE A 27 -17.13 42.81 -12.20
CA ILE A 27 -16.10 42.34 -11.26
C ILE A 27 -16.75 41.54 -10.12
N GLU A 28 -17.85 42.03 -9.55
CA GLU A 28 -18.57 41.36 -8.47
C GLU A 28 -19.16 40.01 -8.93
N SER A 29 -19.83 39.98 -10.08
CA SER A 29 -20.37 38.73 -10.63
C SER A 29 -19.27 37.73 -10.97
N THR A 30 -18.14 38.19 -11.51
CA THR A 30 -16.97 37.35 -11.78
C THR A 30 -16.38 36.79 -10.49
N ARG A 31 -16.25 37.64 -9.46
CA ARG A 31 -15.77 37.22 -8.13
C ARG A 31 -16.66 36.15 -7.52
N ALA A 32 -17.98 36.34 -7.51
CA ALA A 32 -18.93 35.36 -7.00
C ALA A 32 -18.85 34.02 -7.75
N GLN A 33 -18.68 34.07 -9.08
CA GLN A 33 -18.50 32.85 -9.89
C GLN A 33 -17.21 32.12 -9.54
N TYR A 34 -16.10 32.85 -9.33
CA TYR A 34 -14.83 32.23 -8.92
C TYR A 34 -14.91 31.67 -7.51
N GLU A 35 -15.48 32.39 -6.55
CA GLU A 35 -15.67 31.92 -5.17
C GLU A 35 -16.49 30.62 -5.16
N LYS A 36 -17.59 30.57 -5.94
CA LYS A 36 -18.37 29.33 -6.10
C LYS A 36 -17.55 28.19 -6.71
N ARG A 37 -16.82 28.45 -7.80
CA ARG A 37 -15.98 27.44 -8.45
C ARG A 37 -14.88 26.92 -7.53
N MET A 38 -14.31 27.78 -6.69
CA MET A 38 -13.31 27.38 -5.70
C MET A 38 -13.95 26.50 -4.63
N ALA A 39 -15.09 26.90 -4.07
CA ALA A 39 -15.81 26.08 -3.10
C ALA A 39 -16.22 24.71 -3.65
N ASP A 40 -16.71 24.66 -4.90
CA ASP A 40 -17.08 23.40 -5.57
C ASP A 40 -15.85 22.49 -5.75
N LYS A 41 -14.71 23.07 -6.17
CA LYS A 41 -13.44 22.34 -6.31
C LYS A 41 -12.91 21.85 -4.97
N ASP A 42 -12.93 22.69 -3.94
CA ASP A 42 -12.47 22.31 -2.60
C ASP A 42 -13.32 21.15 -2.07
N ALA A 43 -14.65 21.20 -2.26
CA ALA A 43 -15.55 20.11 -1.89
C ALA A 43 -15.31 18.82 -2.70
N GLU A 44 -14.93 18.94 -3.98
CA GLU A 44 -14.54 17.78 -4.79
C GLU A 44 -13.21 17.18 -4.33
N VAL A 45 -12.20 18.02 -4.06
CA VAL A 45 -10.89 17.58 -3.56
C VAL A 45 -11.05 16.88 -2.22
N GLN A 46 -11.80 17.46 -1.28
CA GLN A 46 -12.07 16.83 0.02
C GLN A 46 -12.72 15.45 -0.13
N ARG A 47 -13.71 15.30 -1.02
CA ARG A 47 -14.32 13.99 -1.29
C ARG A 47 -13.36 12.98 -1.90
N ARG A 48 -12.49 13.42 -2.82
CA ARG A 48 -11.46 12.56 -3.42
C ARG A 48 -10.42 12.14 -2.38
N GLU A 49 -9.96 13.06 -1.54
CA GLU A 49 -8.98 12.80 -0.49
C GLU A 49 -9.54 11.85 0.58
N SER A 50 -10.81 12.00 0.97
CA SER A 50 -11.44 11.07 1.91
C SER A 50 -11.55 9.66 1.33
N ALA A 51 -12.02 9.54 0.08
CA ALA A 51 -12.11 8.25 -0.59
C ALA A 51 -10.74 7.57 -0.76
N LEU A 52 -9.70 8.34 -1.12
CA LEU A 52 -8.33 7.81 -1.22
C LEU A 52 -7.78 7.38 0.14
N ARG A 53 -8.10 8.11 1.22
CA ARG A 53 -7.70 7.74 2.58
C ARG A 53 -8.34 6.42 3.01
N GLU A 54 -9.64 6.26 2.76
CA GLU A 54 -10.36 5.02 3.05
C GLU A 54 -9.80 3.84 2.24
N GLN A 55 -9.53 4.04 0.95
CA GLN A 55 -8.90 3.02 0.11
C GLN A 55 -7.51 2.64 0.64
N LYS A 56 -6.69 3.62 1.03
CA LYS A 56 -5.36 3.36 1.59
C LYS A 56 -5.45 2.56 2.89
N GLU A 57 -6.35 2.92 3.80
CA GLU A 57 -6.55 2.18 5.04
C GLU A 57 -7.03 0.74 4.77
N SER A 58 -7.93 0.55 3.80
CA SER A 58 -8.37 -0.78 3.38
C SER A 58 -7.22 -1.61 2.80
N LEU A 59 -6.37 -1.01 1.97
CA LEU A 59 -5.19 -1.68 1.41
C LEU A 59 -4.17 -2.05 2.49
N ASP A 60 -3.92 -1.17 3.46
CA ASP A 60 -3.00 -1.43 4.57
C ASP A 60 -3.51 -2.60 5.43
N LYS A 61 -4.81 -2.66 5.70
CA LYS A 61 -5.45 -3.80 6.39
C LYS A 61 -5.36 -5.10 5.59
N ALA A 62 -5.65 -5.04 4.29
CA ALA A 62 -5.56 -6.20 3.41
C ALA A 62 -4.13 -6.73 3.33
N ARG A 63 -3.14 -5.84 3.24
CA ARG A 63 -1.72 -6.21 3.24
C ARG A 63 -1.32 -6.89 4.54
N ALA A 64 -1.69 -6.32 5.69
CA ALA A 64 -1.40 -6.93 6.99
C ALA A 64 -2.01 -8.33 7.12
N ALA A 65 -3.24 -8.53 6.64
CA ALA A 65 -3.90 -9.84 6.66
C ALA A 65 -3.17 -10.86 5.77
N VAL A 66 -2.73 -10.46 4.57
CA VAL A 66 -1.93 -11.31 3.69
C VAL A 66 -0.59 -11.66 4.31
N ASP A 67 0.10 -10.68 4.90
CA ASP A 67 1.39 -10.92 5.57
C ASP A 67 1.23 -11.92 6.73
N GLU A 68 0.14 -11.83 7.51
CA GLU A 68 -0.17 -12.78 8.57
C GLU A 68 -0.48 -14.18 8.02
N GLU A 69 -1.27 -14.29 6.96
CA GLU A 69 -1.59 -15.58 6.33
C GLU A 69 -0.33 -16.25 5.75
N VAL A 70 0.53 -15.47 5.10
CA VAL A 70 1.81 -15.95 4.56
C VAL A 70 2.73 -16.41 5.69
N ALA A 71 2.84 -15.66 6.78
CA ALA A 71 3.63 -16.06 7.94
C ALA A 71 3.16 -17.41 8.52
N LYS A 72 1.84 -17.57 8.73
CA LYS A 72 1.25 -18.83 9.21
C LYS A 72 1.58 -19.99 8.28
N LYS A 73 1.34 -19.83 6.98
CA LYS A 73 1.65 -20.86 5.98
C LYS A 73 3.13 -21.20 5.96
N LEU A 74 4.02 -20.22 6.06
CA LEU A 74 5.46 -20.46 6.09
C LEU A 74 5.88 -21.24 7.33
N ASP A 75 5.33 -20.93 8.51
CA ASP A 75 5.65 -21.65 9.74
C ASP A 75 5.15 -23.10 9.70
N GLU A 76 3.94 -23.33 9.20
CA GLU A 76 3.41 -24.67 8.96
C GLU A 76 4.30 -25.47 8.00
N GLN A 77 4.65 -24.87 6.85
CA GLN A 77 5.51 -25.54 5.86
C GLN A 77 6.92 -25.81 6.41
N ARG A 78 7.49 -24.89 7.20
CA ARG A 78 8.79 -25.11 7.87
C ARG A 78 8.73 -26.25 8.87
N ALA A 79 7.65 -26.36 9.63
CA ALA A 79 7.46 -27.47 10.57
C ALA A 79 7.33 -28.81 9.83
N LEU A 80 6.59 -28.83 8.71
CA LEU A 80 6.48 -30.02 7.86
C LEU A 80 7.83 -30.44 7.30
N ILE A 81 8.59 -29.51 6.71
CA ILE A 81 9.94 -29.77 6.18
C ILE A 81 10.84 -30.31 7.29
N ALA A 82 10.86 -29.69 8.46
CA ALA A 82 11.68 -30.15 9.58
C ALA A 82 11.32 -31.59 10.02
N ALA A 83 10.02 -31.93 10.05
CA ALA A 83 9.56 -33.27 10.37
C ALA A 83 9.95 -34.30 9.30
N GLU A 84 9.82 -33.95 8.03
CA GLU A 84 10.19 -34.81 6.90
C GLU A 84 11.70 -35.07 6.87
N GLU A 85 12.51 -34.03 7.04
CA GLU A 85 13.97 -34.15 7.10
C GLU A 85 14.41 -34.96 8.31
N ALA A 86 13.80 -34.77 9.49
CA ALA A 86 14.09 -35.62 10.65
C ALA A 86 13.73 -37.09 10.40
N LYS A 87 12.60 -37.36 9.72
CA LYS A 87 12.19 -38.72 9.35
C LYS A 87 13.12 -39.34 8.31
N LYS A 88 13.65 -38.55 7.39
CA LYS A 88 14.63 -38.97 6.39
C LYS A 88 15.97 -39.29 7.04
N ALA A 89 16.51 -38.38 7.85
CA ALA A 89 17.74 -38.59 8.59
C ALA A 89 17.70 -39.85 9.48
N ARG A 90 16.57 -40.10 10.18
CA ARG A 90 16.39 -41.33 10.96
C ARG A 90 16.41 -42.59 10.10
N ARG A 91 15.83 -42.55 8.90
CA ARG A 91 15.84 -43.68 7.95
C ARG A 91 17.24 -43.95 7.42
N ASP A 92 17.96 -42.89 7.06
CA ASP A 92 19.33 -43.02 6.55
C ASP A 92 20.25 -43.61 7.62
N ILE A 93 20.19 -43.10 8.86
CA ILE A 93 20.93 -43.66 10.01
C ILE A 93 20.57 -45.13 10.25
N GLY A 94 19.28 -45.48 10.22
CA GLY A 94 18.84 -46.87 10.37
C GLY A 94 19.46 -47.78 9.31
N SER A 95 19.44 -47.34 8.05
CA SER A 95 20.03 -48.11 6.94
C SER A 95 21.55 -48.28 7.07
N ASP A 96 22.25 -47.29 7.60
CA ASP A 96 23.69 -47.36 7.83
C ASP A 96 24.04 -48.27 9.01
N LEU A 97 23.23 -48.27 10.08
CA LEU A 97 23.37 -49.21 11.18
C LEU A 97 23.13 -50.65 10.74
N ASP A 98 22.11 -50.89 9.90
CA ASP A 98 21.82 -52.21 9.36
C ASP A 98 22.97 -52.74 8.47
N LYS A 99 23.58 -51.87 7.65
CA LYS A 99 24.77 -52.24 6.86
C LYS A 99 25.94 -52.60 7.77
N LYS A 100 26.25 -51.75 8.76
CA LYS A 100 27.32 -52.01 9.72
C LYS A 100 27.09 -53.28 10.53
N ALA A 101 25.84 -53.58 10.91
CA ALA A 101 25.50 -54.81 11.61
C ALA A 101 25.82 -56.05 10.76
N LYS A 102 25.48 -56.02 9.46
CA LYS A 102 25.83 -57.09 8.51
C LYS A 102 27.35 -57.23 8.32
N GLU A 103 28.05 -56.11 8.13
CA GLU A 103 29.51 -56.11 8.01
C GLU A 103 30.18 -56.71 9.27
N LEU A 104 29.68 -56.39 10.47
CA LEU A 104 30.17 -56.97 11.72
C LEU A 104 29.86 -58.47 11.83
N GLU A 105 28.69 -58.92 11.38
CA GLU A 105 28.34 -60.35 11.37
C GLU A 105 29.24 -61.13 10.41
N GLU A 106 29.46 -60.60 9.20
CA GLU A 106 30.38 -61.17 8.22
C GLU A 106 31.82 -61.24 8.74
N LEU A 107 32.32 -60.16 9.36
CA LEU A 107 33.66 -60.12 9.96
C LEU A 107 33.81 -61.13 11.09
N ASN A 108 32.81 -61.25 11.96
CA ASN A 108 32.83 -62.22 13.06
C ASN A 108 32.84 -63.66 12.54
N GLU A 109 32.12 -63.94 11.45
CA GLU A 109 32.13 -65.25 10.82
C GLU A 109 33.51 -65.59 10.24
N VAL A 110 34.16 -64.64 9.57
CA VAL A 110 35.54 -64.80 9.07
C VAL A 110 36.53 -65.08 10.22
N LEU A 111 36.38 -64.41 11.36
CA LEU A 111 37.24 -64.67 12.54
C LEU A 111 37.03 -66.08 13.09
N ARG A 112 35.77 -66.53 13.24
CA ARG A 112 35.46 -67.89 13.71
C ARG A 112 36.03 -68.97 12.80
N GLN A 113 35.99 -68.76 11.49
CA GLN A 113 36.58 -69.69 10.52
C GLN A 113 38.11 -69.78 10.63
N ARG A 114 38.76 -68.75 11.18
CA ARG A 114 40.21 -68.69 11.39
C ARG A 114 40.67 -69.29 12.72
N ASP A 115 39.79 -69.30 13.71
CA ASP A 115 40.01 -69.88 15.04
C ASP A 115 39.69 -71.39 15.10
N LEU A 116 39.21 -71.98 14.00
CA LEU A 116 39.06 -73.42 13.73
C LEU A 116 40.30 -73.99 13.04
#